data_AF-W1Q6C0-F1
#
_entry.id   AF-W1Q6C0-F1
#
_cell.length_a   1.000
_cell.length_b   1.000
_cell.length_c   1.000
_cell.angle_alpha   90.00
_cell.angle_beta   90.00
_cell.angle_gamma   90.00
#
_symmetry.space_group_name_H-M   'P 1'
#
loop_
_entity.id
_entity.type
_entity.pdbx_description
1 polymer ?
#
loop_
_entity_poly.entity_id
_entity_poly.type
_entity_poly.pdbx_seq_one_letter_code
_entity_poly.pdbx_strand_id
1 'polypeptide(L)'
;MFYKLGWLKPEPYTTTTQTNDTVTATTTHSETKTKTGISTDGEELQTFSYGELGSDALVKKGKDFVLRVYYGPKENAKGYGMTSHSAFNYVDPKEIAQKVEKGESYRLLDHWVQSISRYQKMLEKDPNARYPVAGVISYEGIKKLRINGQAVDKVKEYVDADGHTWYLWYFKDLKLKEDGNVVSFE
;
A
#
# COMPACT_ATOMS: atom_id res chain seq x y z
N MET A 1 26.22 42.81 36.76
CA MET A 1 25.68 43.77 35.78
C MET A 1 25.29 42.99 34.53
N PHE A 2 24.02 43.04 34.15
CA PHE A 2 23.44 42.30 33.03
C PHE A 2 23.79 42.96 31.69
N TYR A 3 24.10 42.17 30.66
CA TYR A 3 23.99 42.62 29.27
C TYR A 3 23.26 41.56 28.41
N LYS A 4 22.25 42.06 27.68
CA LYS A 4 21.25 41.35 26.87
C LYS A 4 21.85 40.63 25.67
N LEU A 5 21.40 39.39 25.41
CA LEU A 5 21.47 38.76 24.09
C LEU A 5 20.36 39.33 23.18
N GLY A 6 20.76 39.94 22.06
CA GLY A 6 19.88 40.24 20.93
C GLY A 6 20.06 39.17 19.86
N TRP A 7 18.96 38.54 19.43
CA TRP A 7 18.94 37.56 18.35
C TRP A 7 19.07 38.25 16.97
N LEU A 8 20.09 37.89 16.19
CA LEU A 8 20.21 38.23 14.77
C LEU A 8 19.50 37.16 13.92
N LYS A 9 18.59 37.61 13.04
CA LYS A 9 17.98 36.77 11.99
C LYS A 9 19.03 36.41 10.93
N PRO A 10 19.07 35.18 10.41
CA PRO A 10 19.89 34.88 9.24
C PRO A 10 19.26 35.47 7.96
N GLU A 11 20.07 36.18 7.18
CA GLU A 11 19.74 36.68 5.85
C GLU A 11 19.73 35.56 4.79
N PRO A 12 18.91 35.66 3.73
CA PRO A 12 18.91 34.68 2.65
C PRO A 12 20.15 34.85 1.75
N TYR A 13 20.94 33.79 1.62
CA TYR A 13 22.04 33.71 0.67
C TYR A 13 21.52 33.45 -0.74
N THR A 14 21.81 34.37 -1.66
CA THR A 14 21.66 34.19 -3.11
C THR A 14 22.90 33.48 -3.67
N THR A 15 22.70 32.40 -4.44
CA THR A 15 23.74 31.80 -5.27
C THR A 15 23.34 31.98 -6.73
N THR A 16 24.17 32.71 -7.47
CA THR A 16 24.05 32.88 -8.93
C THR A 16 24.53 31.62 -9.64
N THR A 17 23.73 31.05 -10.54
CA THR A 17 24.16 29.98 -11.45
C THR A 17 24.12 30.46 -12.88
N GLN A 18 25.25 30.28 -13.58
CA GLN A 18 25.42 30.52 -15.01
C GLN A 18 24.56 29.54 -15.81
N THR A 19 23.94 30.05 -16.87
CA THR A 19 23.07 29.32 -17.81
C THR A 19 23.89 28.36 -18.64
N ASN A 20 23.59 27.06 -18.55
CA ASN A 20 23.86 26.09 -19.61
C ASN A 20 22.54 25.41 -19.93
N ASP A 21 22.10 25.58 -21.18
CA ASP A 21 20.89 24.98 -21.71
C ASP A 21 21.01 23.46 -21.72
N THR A 22 20.27 22.82 -20.82
CA THR A 22 19.84 21.43 -20.97
C THR A 22 18.49 21.32 -20.29
N VAL A 23 17.45 21.05 -21.09
CA VAL A 23 16.08 20.85 -20.61
C VAL A 23 16.08 19.66 -19.65
N THR A 24 16.19 19.97 -18.36
CA THR A 24 15.96 19.02 -17.28
C THR A 24 14.51 19.22 -16.89
N ALA A 25 13.65 18.28 -17.26
CA ALA A 25 12.30 18.23 -16.75
C ALA A 25 12.41 18.00 -15.23
N THR A 26 12.33 19.09 -14.47
CA THR A 26 12.21 19.04 -13.01
C THR A 26 10.83 18.47 -12.70
N THR A 27 10.73 17.15 -12.53
CA THR A 27 9.57 16.56 -11.87
C THR A 27 9.63 16.97 -10.41
N THR A 28 9.03 18.11 -10.10
CA THR A 28 8.73 18.53 -8.73
C THR A 28 7.77 17.49 -8.14
N HIS A 29 8.30 16.46 -7.48
CA HIS A 29 7.52 15.58 -6.61
C HIS A 29 7.14 16.39 -5.36
N SER A 30 6.05 17.13 -5.48
CA SER A 30 5.37 17.73 -4.34
C SER A 30 4.69 16.58 -3.59
N GLU A 31 5.38 15.96 -2.63
CA GLU A 31 4.75 15.03 -1.68
C GLU A 31 3.64 15.79 -0.94
N THR A 32 2.40 15.62 -1.39
CA THR A 32 1.26 16.23 -0.73
C THR A 32 0.84 15.27 0.39
N LYS A 33 1.57 15.27 1.50
CA LYS A 33 1.10 14.59 2.70
C LYS A 33 -0.15 15.31 3.18
N THR A 34 -1.25 14.59 3.39
CA THR A 34 -2.40 15.15 4.11
C THR A 34 -1.95 15.59 5.51
N LYS A 35 -2.72 16.45 6.18
CA LYS A 35 -2.51 16.83 7.60
C LYS A 35 -2.35 15.63 8.56
N THR A 36 -2.61 14.41 8.08
CA THR A 36 -2.65 13.14 8.81
C THR A 36 -1.48 12.19 8.52
N GLY A 37 -0.51 12.57 7.67
CA GLY A 37 0.73 11.82 7.46
C GLY A 37 0.66 10.65 6.47
N ILE A 38 -0.51 10.39 5.87
CA ILE A 38 -0.68 9.41 4.79
C ILE A 38 -0.32 10.10 3.46
N SER A 39 0.66 9.57 2.73
CA SER A 39 0.98 10.06 1.37
C SER A 39 -0.19 9.79 0.43
N THR A 40 -0.52 10.75 -0.43
CA THR A 40 -1.54 10.59 -1.48
C THR A 40 -0.97 10.14 -2.83
N ASP A 41 0.36 10.01 -2.96
CA ASP A 41 1.03 9.72 -4.24
C ASP A 41 0.67 8.36 -4.83
N GLY A 42 0.65 8.24 -6.15
CA GLY A 42 0.35 6.99 -6.85
C GLY A 42 -1.08 6.92 -7.36
N GLU A 43 -1.32 5.93 -8.20
CA GLU A 43 -2.58 5.70 -8.89
C GLU A 43 -3.53 4.90 -7.99
N GLU A 44 -4.69 5.47 -7.62
CA GLU A 44 -5.72 4.74 -6.90
C GLU A 44 -6.45 3.79 -7.85
N LEU A 45 -6.08 2.51 -7.78
CA LEU A 45 -6.63 1.47 -8.64
C LEU A 45 -8.01 1.03 -8.19
N GLN A 46 -8.31 1.07 -6.89
CA GLN A 46 -9.63 0.71 -6.37
C GLN A 46 -9.88 1.39 -5.02
N THR A 47 -11.12 1.84 -4.80
CA THR A 47 -11.55 2.43 -3.53
C THR A 47 -12.81 1.73 -3.01
N PHE A 48 -12.86 1.51 -1.70
CA PHE A 48 -14.00 0.94 -0.98
C PHE A 48 -14.47 1.95 0.06
N SER A 49 -15.72 2.40 -0.03
CA SER A 49 -16.31 3.35 0.93
C SER A 49 -17.19 2.63 1.94
N TYR A 50 -17.12 3.07 3.19
CA TYR A 50 -17.90 2.58 4.33
C TYR A 50 -18.71 3.71 4.97
N GLY A 51 -19.00 4.77 4.21
CA GLY A 51 -19.67 5.97 4.71
C GLY A 51 -18.85 6.64 5.81
N GLU A 52 -19.50 6.95 6.93
CA GLU A 52 -18.89 7.62 8.08
C GLU A 52 -17.80 6.78 8.77
N LEU A 53 -17.72 5.47 8.53
CA LEU A 53 -16.64 4.61 9.05
C LEU A 53 -15.31 4.82 8.32
N GLY A 54 -15.37 5.39 7.11
CA GLY A 54 -14.22 5.76 6.29
C GLY A 54 -14.08 4.94 5.02
N SER A 55 -12.86 4.76 4.54
CA SER A 55 -12.60 4.13 3.23
C SER A 55 -11.27 3.42 3.17
N ASP A 56 -11.14 2.49 2.23
CA ASP A 56 -9.88 1.86 1.89
C ASP A 56 -9.54 2.11 0.43
N ALA A 57 -8.26 2.27 0.11
CA ALA A 57 -7.79 2.44 -1.25
C ALA A 57 -6.62 1.50 -1.56
N LEU A 58 -6.69 0.84 -2.71
CA LEU A 58 -5.61 0.04 -3.28
C LEU A 58 -4.88 0.90 -4.30
N VAL A 59 -3.59 1.11 -4.08
CA VAL A 59 -2.83 2.13 -4.80
C VAL A 59 -1.57 1.51 -5.42
N LYS A 60 -1.28 1.90 -6.66
CA LYS A 60 -0.02 1.59 -7.33
C LYS A 60 0.90 2.80 -7.27
N LYS A 61 2.07 2.65 -6.65
CA LYS A 61 3.12 3.68 -6.61
C LYS A 61 4.40 3.12 -7.22
N GLY A 62 4.61 3.38 -8.51
CA GLY A 62 5.70 2.74 -9.26
C GLY A 62 5.51 1.22 -9.33
N LYS A 63 6.45 0.46 -8.76
CA LYS A 63 6.36 -1.00 -8.60
C LYS A 63 5.74 -1.44 -7.26
N ASP A 64 5.44 -0.50 -6.37
CA ASP A 64 4.92 -0.80 -5.05
C ASP A 64 3.39 -0.84 -5.06
N PHE A 65 2.85 -1.73 -4.24
CA PHE A 65 1.44 -1.75 -3.90
C PHE A 65 1.26 -1.12 -2.52
N VAL A 66 0.29 -0.22 -2.38
CA VAL A 66 -0.03 0.43 -1.11
C VAL A 66 -1.50 0.22 -0.79
N LEU A 67 -1.79 -0.37 0.37
CA LEU A 67 -3.11 -0.38 0.98
C LEU A 67 -3.22 0.84 1.90
N ARG A 68 -4.15 1.75 1.61
CA ARG A 68 -4.49 2.88 2.48
C ARG A 68 -5.80 2.60 3.19
N VAL A 69 -5.82 2.88 4.49
CA VAL A 69 -6.99 2.71 5.34
C VAL A 69 -7.25 4.04 6.01
N TYR A 70 -8.43 4.59 5.76
CA TYR A 70 -8.88 5.88 6.25
C TYR A 70 -9.99 5.70 7.29
N TYR A 71 -9.83 6.28 8.47
CA TYR A 71 -10.87 6.34 9.48
C TYR A 71 -11.72 7.59 9.27
N GLY A 72 -13.02 7.40 9.06
CA GLY A 72 -13.93 8.49 8.71
C GLY A 72 -13.69 9.09 7.32
N PRO A 73 -14.40 10.19 6.99
CA PRO A 73 -14.35 10.84 5.68
C PRO A 73 -12.93 11.23 5.26
N LYS A 74 -12.59 10.99 3.98
CA LYS A 74 -11.23 11.07 3.44
C LYS A 74 -10.61 12.47 3.60
N GLU A 75 -11.44 13.50 3.58
CA GLU A 75 -11.06 14.92 3.70
C GLU A 75 -10.47 15.26 5.09
N ASN A 76 -10.84 14.48 6.11
CA ASN A 76 -10.38 14.64 7.50
C ASN A 76 -9.63 13.39 8.01
N ALA A 77 -9.33 12.44 7.13
CA ALA A 77 -9.05 11.07 7.54
C ALA A 77 -7.69 10.91 8.23
N LYS A 78 -7.76 10.47 9.49
CA LYS A 78 -6.69 9.70 10.13
C LYS A 78 -6.67 8.30 9.52
N GLY A 79 -5.59 7.56 9.77
CA GLY A 79 -5.51 6.18 9.32
C GLY A 79 -4.09 5.74 9.13
N TYR A 80 -3.90 4.74 8.27
CA TYR A 80 -2.58 4.18 8.03
C TYR A 80 -2.42 3.70 6.58
N GLY A 81 -1.16 3.50 6.19
CA GLY A 81 -0.79 2.93 4.91
C GLY A 81 0.14 1.74 5.12
N MET A 82 -0.04 0.70 4.32
CA MET A 82 0.83 -0.47 4.28
C MET A 82 1.38 -0.64 2.87
N THR A 83 2.70 -0.76 2.76
CA THR A 83 3.37 -0.89 1.46
C THR A 83 3.93 -2.30 1.29
N SER A 84 3.59 -2.92 0.18
CA SER A 84 4.28 -4.10 -0.35
C SER A 84 5.22 -3.64 -1.46
N HIS A 85 6.52 -3.64 -1.15
CA HIS A 85 7.54 -3.18 -2.08
C HIS A 85 7.70 -4.15 -3.25
N SER A 86 7.81 -3.62 -4.46
CA SER A 86 7.95 -4.41 -5.70
C SER A 86 6.85 -5.46 -5.89
N ALA A 87 5.63 -5.18 -5.41
CA ALA A 87 4.48 -6.07 -5.58
C ALA A 87 4.02 -6.16 -7.05
N PHE A 88 4.17 -5.07 -7.82
CA PHE A 88 4.03 -5.07 -9.27
C PHE A 88 5.34 -5.53 -9.94
N ASN A 89 5.80 -6.71 -9.57
CA ASN A 89 6.91 -7.41 -10.21
C ASN A 89 6.38 -8.64 -10.95
N TYR A 90 6.37 -8.57 -12.28
CA TYR A 90 5.65 -9.56 -13.08
C TYR A 90 6.32 -10.93 -12.97
N VAL A 91 5.52 -11.92 -12.63
CA VAL A 91 5.90 -13.35 -12.63
C VAL A 91 4.94 -14.06 -13.57
N ASP A 92 5.45 -14.97 -14.40
CA ASP A 92 4.62 -15.71 -15.34
C ASP A 92 3.48 -16.43 -14.57
N PRO A 93 2.20 -16.17 -14.90
CA PRO A 93 1.06 -16.81 -14.24
C PRO A 93 1.14 -18.34 -14.26
N LYS A 94 1.77 -18.94 -15.29
CA LYS A 94 1.99 -20.39 -15.39
C LYS A 94 3.00 -20.89 -14.37
N GLU A 95 4.03 -20.10 -14.04
CA GLU A 95 4.98 -20.46 -13.00
C GLU A 95 4.29 -20.49 -11.62
N ILE A 96 3.42 -19.51 -11.36
CA ILE A 96 2.63 -19.46 -10.12
C ILE A 96 1.65 -20.63 -10.08
N ALA A 97 0.94 -20.90 -11.18
CA ALA A 97 -0.01 -22.01 -11.29
C ALA A 97 0.63 -23.35 -10.96
N GLN A 98 1.81 -23.64 -11.52
CA GLN A 98 2.53 -24.90 -11.26
C GLN A 98 2.89 -25.08 -9.78
N LYS A 99 3.23 -24.00 -9.07
CA LYS A 99 3.51 -24.05 -7.62
C LYS A 99 2.23 -24.34 -6.84
N VAL A 100 1.15 -23.63 -7.15
CA VAL A 100 -0.17 -23.81 -6.52
C VAL A 100 -0.70 -25.24 -6.75
N GLU A 101 -0.60 -25.76 -7.97
CA GLU A 101 -1.05 -27.12 -8.33
C GLU A 101 -0.28 -28.23 -7.59
N LYS A 102 1.00 -27.99 -7.29
CA LYS A 102 1.82 -28.91 -6.48
C LYS A 102 1.52 -28.82 -4.98
N GLY A 103 0.57 -27.98 -4.58
CA GLY A 103 0.31 -27.66 -3.18
C GLY A 103 1.48 -26.94 -2.51
N GLU A 104 2.41 -26.39 -3.29
CA GLU A 104 3.51 -25.61 -2.75
C GLU A 104 2.97 -24.25 -2.29
N SER A 105 3.35 -23.85 -1.08
CA SER A 105 3.11 -22.49 -0.61
C SER A 105 3.67 -21.49 -1.61
N TYR A 106 2.84 -20.53 -2.02
CA TYR A 106 3.34 -19.40 -2.77
C TYR A 106 4.01 -18.42 -1.80
N ARG A 107 5.29 -18.70 -1.52
CA ARG A 107 6.12 -18.04 -0.50
C ARG A 107 5.96 -16.51 -0.43
N LEU A 108 5.80 -15.83 -1.57
CA LEU A 108 5.59 -14.37 -1.62
C LEU A 108 4.26 -13.95 -0.97
N LEU A 109 3.18 -14.67 -1.24
CA LEU A 109 1.87 -14.41 -0.65
C LEU A 109 1.89 -14.73 0.85
N ASP A 110 2.50 -15.84 1.26
CA ASP A 110 2.62 -16.20 2.68
C ASP A 110 3.44 -15.16 3.47
N HIS A 111 4.58 -14.73 2.94
CA HIS A 111 5.37 -13.67 3.56
C HIS A 111 4.61 -12.35 3.64
N TRP A 112 3.81 -12.03 2.62
CA TRP A 112 3.01 -10.82 2.63
C TRP A 112 1.89 -10.90 3.68
N VAL A 113 1.15 -12.00 3.76
CA VAL A 113 0.15 -12.24 4.83
C VAL A 113 0.80 -12.17 6.21
N GLN A 114 1.98 -12.77 6.38
CA GLN A 114 2.74 -12.69 7.61
C GLN A 114 3.18 -11.25 7.94
N SER A 115 3.61 -10.46 6.94
CA SER A 115 3.93 -9.04 7.13
C SER A 115 2.72 -8.25 7.59
N ILE A 116 1.54 -8.51 6.99
CA ILE A 116 0.30 -7.86 7.39
C ILE A 116 -0.06 -8.20 8.83
N SER A 117 0.06 -9.47 9.24
CA SER A 117 -0.28 -9.87 10.62
C SER A 117 0.53 -9.11 11.68
N ARG A 118 1.82 -8.90 11.45
CA ARG A 118 2.69 -8.12 12.34
C ARG A 118 2.26 -6.66 12.42
N TYR A 119 1.80 -6.11 11.31
CA TYR A 119 1.26 -4.75 11.27
C TYR A 119 -0.07 -4.65 12.04
N GLN A 120 -0.99 -5.60 11.82
CA GLN A 120 -2.26 -5.67 12.56
C GLN A 120 -2.03 -5.73 14.08
N LYS A 121 -0.97 -6.40 14.54
CA LYS A 121 -0.59 -6.42 15.96
C LYS A 121 -0.31 -5.03 16.52
N MET A 122 0.34 -4.15 15.75
CA MET A 122 0.61 -2.77 16.16
C MET A 122 -0.67 -1.94 16.27
N LEU A 123 -1.72 -2.32 15.54
CA LEU A 123 -3.02 -1.65 15.51
C LEU A 123 -3.96 -2.07 16.65
N GLU A 124 -3.67 -3.14 17.41
CA GLU A 124 -4.60 -3.65 18.44
C GLU A 124 -4.96 -2.63 19.53
N LYS A 125 -4.13 -1.61 19.75
CA LYS A 125 -4.37 -0.52 20.71
C LYS A 125 -5.19 0.64 20.15
N ASP A 126 -5.41 0.66 18.83
CA ASP A 126 -6.20 1.70 18.16
C ASP A 126 -7.68 1.32 18.19
N PRO A 127 -8.54 2.09 18.89
CA PRO A 127 -9.96 1.78 18.99
C PRO A 127 -10.72 1.91 17.65
N ASN A 128 -10.11 2.53 16.63
CA ASN A 128 -10.67 2.65 15.29
C ASN A 128 -10.06 1.66 14.29
N ALA A 129 -9.18 0.77 14.76
CA ALA A 129 -8.49 -0.19 13.90
C ALA A 129 -9.48 -1.01 13.09
N ARG A 130 -9.31 -0.96 11.77
CA ARG A 130 -9.94 -1.88 10.81
C ARG A 130 -8.88 -2.85 10.33
N TYR A 131 -9.27 -4.05 9.92
CA TYR A 131 -8.32 -5.10 9.53
C TYR A 131 -8.47 -5.55 8.08
N PRO A 132 -8.43 -4.64 7.08
CA PRO A 132 -8.37 -5.06 5.69
C PRO A 132 -7.04 -5.76 5.39
N VAL A 133 -7.10 -6.76 4.52
CA VAL A 133 -5.94 -7.50 4.02
C VAL A 133 -6.01 -7.47 2.51
N ALA A 134 -4.96 -6.98 1.84
CA ALA A 134 -5.00 -6.79 0.40
C ALA A 134 -3.63 -7.00 -0.21
N GLY A 135 -3.60 -7.31 -1.50
CA GLY A 135 -2.37 -7.41 -2.27
C GLY A 135 -2.63 -7.45 -3.76
N VAL A 136 -1.58 -7.73 -4.51
CA VAL A 136 -1.63 -7.84 -5.97
C VAL A 136 -0.77 -9.01 -6.43
N ILE A 137 -1.20 -9.68 -7.49
CA ILE A 137 -0.49 -10.82 -8.10
C ILE A 137 -0.86 -10.94 -9.58
N SER A 138 0.01 -11.49 -10.42
CA SER A 138 -0.25 -11.75 -11.85
C SER A 138 -1.04 -13.06 -12.11
N TYR A 139 -1.51 -13.75 -11.07
CA TYR A 139 -2.13 -15.08 -11.19
C TYR A 139 -3.65 -15.05 -10.98
N GLU A 140 -4.41 -15.47 -11.99
CA GLU A 140 -5.88 -15.46 -11.96
C GLU A 140 -6.48 -16.35 -10.86
N GLY A 141 -5.82 -17.47 -10.54
CA GLY A 141 -6.31 -18.42 -9.53
C GLY A 141 -6.49 -17.80 -8.13
N ILE A 142 -5.95 -16.59 -7.90
CA ILE A 142 -6.22 -15.79 -6.70
C ILE A 142 -7.71 -15.50 -6.46
N LYS A 143 -8.57 -15.64 -7.48
CA LYS A 143 -10.04 -15.60 -7.31
C LYS A 143 -10.57 -16.68 -6.37
N LYS A 144 -9.82 -17.76 -6.13
CA LYS A 144 -10.13 -18.83 -5.18
C LYS A 144 -9.43 -18.68 -3.83
N LEU A 145 -8.70 -17.59 -3.63
CA LEU A 145 -7.91 -17.36 -2.42
C LEU A 145 -8.78 -17.50 -1.17
N ARG A 146 -8.28 -18.29 -0.23
CA ARG A 146 -8.73 -18.32 1.15
C ARG A 146 -7.58 -18.05 2.09
N ILE A 147 -7.87 -17.33 3.16
CA ILE A 147 -6.95 -17.16 4.28
C ILE A 147 -7.70 -17.57 5.54
N ASN A 148 -7.15 -18.53 6.29
CA ASN A 148 -7.80 -19.12 7.46
C ASN A 148 -9.24 -19.63 7.15
N GLY A 149 -9.45 -20.15 5.93
CA GLY A 149 -10.74 -20.64 5.44
C GLY A 149 -11.71 -19.55 4.92
N GLN A 150 -11.48 -18.27 5.25
CA GLN A 150 -12.29 -17.17 4.74
C GLN A 150 -11.91 -16.89 3.28
N ALA A 151 -12.91 -16.88 2.39
CA ALA A 151 -12.73 -16.56 0.97
C ALA A 151 -12.48 -15.06 0.77
N VAL A 152 -11.71 -14.73 -0.26
CA VAL A 152 -11.46 -13.35 -0.67
C VAL A 152 -12.77 -12.62 -0.97
N ASP A 153 -12.91 -11.40 -0.44
CA ASP A 153 -14.15 -10.62 -0.60
C ASP A 153 -14.27 -10.01 -2.00
N LYS A 154 -13.16 -9.50 -2.53
CA LYS A 154 -13.09 -8.86 -3.84
C LYS A 154 -11.78 -9.17 -4.55
N VAL A 155 -11.88 -9.39 -5.86
CA VAL A 155 -10.74 -9.39 -6.78
C VAL A 155 -11.05 -8.44 -7.93
N LYS A 156 -10.14 -7.52 -8.21
CA LYS A 156 -10.21 -6.60 -9.34
C LYS A 156 -9.08 -6.87 -10.31
N GLU A 157 -9.41 -6.90 -11.58
CA GLU A 157 -8.45 -6.96 -12.67
C GLU A 157 -7.95 -5.56 -13.01
N TYR A 158 -6.64 -5.45 -13.27
CA TYR A 158 -5.96 -4.24 -13.71
C TYR A 158 -4.94 -4.65 -14.78
N VAL A 159 -4.96 -3.98 -15.93
CA VAL A 159 -3.97 -4.19 -16.98
C VAL A 159 -3.04 -2.98 -16.99
N ASP A 160 -1.74 -3.22 -16.88
CA ASP A 160 -0.75 -2.14 -16.91
C ASP A 160 -0.40 -1.73 -18.36
N ALA A 161 0.45 -0.70 -18.48
CA ALA A 161 0.86 -0.17 -19.78
C ALA A 161 1.65 -1.18 -20.64
N ASP A 162 2.24 -2.20 -20.02
CA ASP A 162 2.97 -3.27 -20.70
C ASP A 162 2.05 -4.43 -21.13
N GLY A 163 0.74 -4.33 -20.83
CA GLY A 163 -0.26 -5.35 -21.15
C GLY A 163 -0.29 -6.50 -20.14
N HIS A 164 0.43 -6.41 -19.02
CA HIS A 164 0.36 -7.43 -17.98
C HIS A 164 -0.95 -7.29 -17.21
N THR A 165 -1.62 -8.42 -16.99
CA THR A 165 -2.81 -8.48 -16.15
C THR A 165 -2.43 -8.74 -14.70
N TRP A 166 -2.97 -7.92 -13.82
CA TRP A 166 -2.81 -7.95 -12.37
C TRP A 166 -4.15 -8.17 -11.71
N TYR A 167 -4.14 -8.94 -10.62
CA TYR A 167 -5.30 -9.24 -9.80
C TYR A 167 -5.08 -8.63 -8.43
N LEU A 168 -5.79 -7.53 -8.16
CA LEU A 168 -5.85 -6.88 -6.86
C LEU A 168 -6.88 -7.61 -6.01
N TRP A 169 -6.44 -8.32 -4.98
CA TRP A 169 -7.30 -9.07 -4.08
C TRP A 169 -7.44 -8.34 -2.75
N TYR A 170 -8.62 -8.46 -2.15
CA TYR A 170 -9.01 -7.67 -0.99
C TYR A 170 -9.95 -8.46 -0.07
N PHE A 171 -9.60 -8.49 1.21
CA PHE A 171 -10.46 -8.84 2.32
C PHE A 171 -10.82 -7.56 3.07
N LYS A 172 -12.11 -7.34 3.28
CA LYS A 172 -12.63 -6.17 3.97
C LYS A 172 -12.25 -6.16 5.45
N ASP A 173 -12.41 -7.30 6.09
CA ASP A 173 -12.13 -7.49 7.50
C ASP A 173 -11.66 -8.91 7.73
N LEU A 174 -10.35 -9.06 7.97
CA LEU A 174 -9.71 -10.34 8.24
C LEU A 174 -8.62 -10.13 9.28
N LYS A 175 -8.93 -10.52 10.52
CA LYS A 175 -7.95 -10.53 11.60
C LYS A 175 -7.03 -11.74 11.46
N LEU A 176 -5.76 -11.47 11.18
CA LEU A 176 -4.73 -12.48 11.04
C LEU A 176 -4.16 -12.86 12.42
N LYS A 177 -3.68 -14.10 12.50
CA LYS A 177 -2.94 -14.60 13.66
C LYS A 177 -1.48 -14.14 13.58
N GLU A 178 -0.76 -14.07 14.69
CA GLU A 178 0.68 -13.74 14.67
C GLU A 178 1.51 -14.80 13.92
N ASP A 179 1.06 -16.05 13.96
CA ASP A 179 1.63 -17.19 13.24
C ASP A 179 0.54 -18.17 12.80
N GLY A 180 0.90 -19.14 11.94
CA GLY A 180 0.00 -20.21 11.53
C GLY A 180 -1.21 -19.76 10.72
N ASN A 181 -1.13 -18.62 10.02
CA ASN A 181 -2.13 -18.27 9.01
C ASN A 181 -2.01 -19.25 7.84
N VAL A 182 -3.14 -19.80 7.41
CA VAL A 182 -3.18 -20.77 6.31
C VAL A 182 -3.70 -20.06 5.06
N VAL A 183 -2.88 -20.06 4.02
CA VAL A 183 -3.27 -19.59 2.68
C VAL A 183 -3.61 -20.80 1.83
N SER A 184 -4.78 -20.80 1.19
CA SER A 184 -5.20 -21.88 0.30
C SER A 184 -5.98 -21.38 -0.91
N PHE A 185 -6.14 -22.26 -1.90
CA PHE A 185 -6.88 -22.00 -3.15
C PHE A 185 -8.01 -23.04 -3.39
N GLU A 186 -8.33 -23.82 -2.35
CA GLU A 186 -9.33 -24.90 -2.34
C GLU A 186 -10.72 -24.41 -1.91
#